data_AF-A0A495L3P2-F1
#
_entry.id   AF-A0A495L3P2-F1
#
_cell.length_a   1.000
_cell.length_b   1.000
_cell.length_c   1.000
_cell.angle_alpha   90.00
_cell.angle_beta   90.00
_cell.angle_gamma   90.00
#
_symmetry.space_group_name_H-M   'P 1'
#
loop_
_entity.id
_entity.type
_entity.pdbx_description
1 polymer ?
#
loop_
_entity_poly.entity_id
_entity_poly.type
_entity_poly.pdbx_seq_one_letter_code
_entity_poly.pdbx_strand_id
1 'polypeptide(L)'
;MPVSVRSIRSGGVRAALALSVAALLWAAPAAAHADAPAESPAQAIATALAESPVYVDPSYDSAFPEEARTAAVAAIEGSGLPVRVVLAPLVDGDTWDGDAQRLAAAVHDRAGGGDAHYLLLEDGRLVGTDMPASTTEPSDQRAHYAALAASYATDFDAPVAEQVELAVEYAVSDDPAAAYEEQMRAYEESQELGSATPETGSEPGTDARADTGSGAEGSGGPGGVWPWIGGGAVAVLLLVGGYLWWTRRRPMPTLPQHAAFANADQARREALERQVDREITEVGERLGALRPAPGTAASRALGEALDAHDAARRVAETMREGSLADVVGALVLLDLAEDGLAAASSGRGSPARRRHCYANPLHGTDTTETDWRRLGATQTVRVPLCGACAKAVRTRTRLNVLHVAHEGRSVPYHEVPVEESVWAATGFGALADDLVQRIQRGAHRSGR
;
A
#
# COMPACT_ATOMS: atom_id res chain seq x y z
N MET A 1 -27.98 20.66 -93.45
CA MET A 1 -29.41 21.08 -93.62
C MET A 1 -30.20 20.62 -92.39
N PRO A 2 -31.31 21.29 -92.02
CA PRO A 2 -31.42 21.74 -90.63
C PRO A 2 -32.68 21.30 -89.84
N VAL A 3 -32.61 21.49 -88.51
CA VAL A 3 -33.69 21.96 -87.60
C VAL A 3 -34.97 21.10 -87.43
N SER A 4 -35.15 20.58 -86.20
CA SER A 4 -36.21 20.98 -85.26
C SER A 4 -36.02 20.23 -83.93
N VAL A 5 -35.69 20.84 -82.79
CA VAL A 5 -36.39 21.89 -82.03
C VAL A 5 -37.73 21.42 -81.43
N ARG A 6 -37.71 21.09 -80.13
CA ARG A 6 -38.53 21.84 -79.15
C ARG A 6 -37.98 21.76 -77.71
N SER A 7 -37.81 22.94 -77.14
CA SER A 7 -37.40 23.26 -75.76
C SER A 7 -38.63 23.56 -74.89
N ILE A 8 -38.41 24.14 -73.69
CA ILE A 8 -39.35 24.72 -72.69
C ILE A 8 -39.83 23.66 -71.65
N ARG A 9 -39.59 23.80 -70.32
CA ARG A 9 -39.02 24.92 -69.51
C ARG A 9 -38.35 24.51 -68.18
N SER A 10 -37.79 25.51 -67.51
CA SER A 10 -37.38 25.72 -66.10
C SER A 10 -38.33 25.21 -64.99
N GLY A 11 -37.92 25.08 -63.71
CA GLY A 11 -36.61 25.33 -63.07
C GLY A 11 -36.74 25.68 -61.56
N GLY A 12 -35.63 25.65 -60.81
CA GLY A 12 -35.57 25.95 -59.36
C GLY A 12 -36.10 24.82 -58.44
N VAL A 13 -35.84 24.78 -57.12
CA VAL A 13 -34.92 25.52 -56.24
C VAL A 13 -34.68 24.65 -54.98
N ARG A 14 -33.43 24.61 -54.48
CA ARG A 14 -32.95 24.26 -53.11
C ARG A 14 -33.53 23.06 -52.32
N ALA A 15 -32.61 22.20 -51.89
CA ALA A 15 -32.40 21.66 -50.53
C ALA A 15 -33.56 21.02 -49.73
N ALA A 16 -33.36 19.76 -49.30
CA ALA A 16 -33.27 19.36 -47.87
C ALA A 16 -33.00 17.84 -47.71
N LEU A 17 -32.56 17.44 -46.52
CA LEU A 17 -32.32 16.06 -46.09
C LEU A 17 -33.56 15.16 -46.21
N ALA A 18 -33.35 13.88 -46.55
CA ALA A 18 -34.10 12.76 -45.99
C ALA A 18 -33.22 11.50 -45.95
N LEU A 19 -33.26 10.77 -44.84
CA LEU A 19 -32.48 9.54 -44.64
C LEU A 19 -32.95 8.41 -45.57
N SER A 20 -32.02 7.54 -45.98
CA SER A 20 -32.32 6.15 -46.36
C SER A 20 -31.10 5.27 -46.09
N VAL A 21 -31.28 4.28 -45.21
CA VAL A 21 -30.26 3.29 -44.86
C VAL A 21 -30.13 2.25 -45.98
N ALA A 22 -28.90 1.95 -46.41
CA ALA A 22 -28.58 0.77 -47.19
C ALA A 22 -27.23 0.20 -46.72
N ALA A 23 -27.23 -1.06 -46.27
CA ALA A 23 -26.08 -1.68 -45.62
C ALA A 23 -24.97 -2.03 -46.62
N LEU A 24 -23.75 -1.57 -46.33
CA LEU A 24 -22.53 -2.03 -46.98
C LEU A 24 -21.81 -3.02 -46.07
N LEU A 25 -22.02 -4.31 -46.33
CA LEU A 25 -21.14 -5.38 -45.85
C LEU A 25 -19.83 -5.29 -46.64
N TRP A 26 -18.91 -4.46 -46.17
CA TRP A 26 -17.50 -4.52 -46.55
C TRP A 26 -16.76 -5.28 -45.46
N ALA A 27 -16.25 -6.46 -45.80
CA ALA A 27 -15.45 -7.27 -44.89
C ALA A 27 -14.12 -6.55 -44.63
N ALA A 28 -14.01 -5.93 -43.45
CA ALA A 28 -12.71 -5.51 -42.94
C ALA A 28 -11.83 -6.76 -42.74
N PRO A 29 -10.51 -6.69 -43.03
CA PRO A 29 -9.62 -7.76 -42.64
C PRO A 29 -9.67 -7.86 -41.12
N ALA A 30 -9.85 -9.07 -40.60
CA ALA A 30 -9.66 -9.34 -39.18
C ALA A 30 -8.18 -9.06 -38.88
N ALA A 31 -7.89 -7.86 -38.38
CA ALA A 31 -6.60 -7.54 -37.81
C ALA A 31 -6.41 -8.51 -36.65
N ALA A 32 -5.50 -9.47 -36.82
CA ALA A 32 -5.05 -10.32 -35.74
C ALA A 32 -4.50 -9.39 -34.66
N HIS A 33 -5.30 -9.16 -33.63
CA HIS A 33 -4.82 -8.63 -32.37
C HIS A 33 -4.02 -9.78 -31.78
N ALA A 34 -2.75 -9.86 -32.17
CA ALA A 34 -1.79 -10.60 -31.39
C ALA A 34 -1.81 -9.94 -30.02
N ASP A 35 -2.16 -10.71 -29.00
CA ASP A 35 -2.08 -10.25 -27.62
C ASP A 35 -0.65 -9.79 -27.35
N ALA A 36 -0.45 -8.48 -27.36
CA ALA A 36 0.75 -7.91 -26.78
C ALA A 36 0.72 -8.33 -25.31
N PRO A 37 1.81 -8.94 -24.78
CA PRO A 37 1.83 -9.32 -23.38
C PRO A 37 1.54 -8.08 -22.55
N ALA A 38 0.54 -8.16 -21.67
CA ALA A 38 0.14 -7.04 -20.83
C ALA A 38 1.38 -6.48 -20.13
N GLU A 39 1.59 -5.16 -20.24
CA GLU A 39 2.76 -4.50 -19.68
C GLU A 39 2.82 -4.81 -18.18
N SER A 40 3.90 -5.45 -17.74
CA SER A 40 4.03 -5.85 -16.33
C SER A 40 3.92 -4.60 -15.44
N PRO A 41 3.31 -4.65 -14.24
CA PRO A 41 3.09 -3.44 -13.43
C PRO A 41 4.36 -2.59 -13.18
N ALA A 42 5.50 -3.23 -12.91
CA ALA A 42 6.79 -2.54 -12.76
C ALA A 42 7.28 -1.86 -14.07
N GLN A 43 6.83 -2.31 -15.24
CA GLN A 43 7.11 -1.68 -16.54
C GLN A 43 6.22 -0.47 -16.74
N ALA A 44 4.93 -0.55 -16.43
CA ALA A 44 4.05 0.62 -16.48
C ALA A 44 4.52 1.74 -15.53
N ILE A 45 4.98 1.38 -14.33
CA ILE A 45 5.61 2.32 -13.37
C ILE A 45 6.91 2.89 -13.96
N ALA A 46 7.81 2.06 -14.51
CA ALA A 46 9.05 2.54 -15.11
C ALA A 46 8.82 3.46 -16.33
N THR A 47 7.83 3.16 -17.17
CA THR A 47 7.39 3.97 -18.30
C THR A 47 6.87 5.33 -17.82
N ALA A 48 6.00 5.36 -16.79
CA ALA A 48 5.52 6.60 -16.19
C ALA A 48 6.64 7.43 -15.52
N LEU A 49 7.60 6.76 -14.86
CA LEU A 49 8.77 7.41 -14.24
C LEU A 49 9.77 7.99 -15.25
N ALA A 50 9.68 7.62 -16.53
CA ALA A 50 10.43 8.26 -17.61
C ALA A 50 9.80 9.59 -18.07
N GLU A 51 8.50 9.80 -17.78
CA GLU A 51 7.79 11.06 -18.10
C GLU A 51 7.75 12.03 -16.92
N SER A 52 7.75 11.54 -15.67
CA SER A 52 7.75 12.34 -14.45
C SER A 52 8.38 11.60 -13.28
N PRO A 53 9.20 12.24 -12.43
CA PRO A 53 9.86 11.57 -11.29
C PRO A 53 8.90 11.08 -10.19
N VAL A 54 7.60 11.36 -10.27
CA VAL A 54 6.61 11.02 -9.24
C VAL A 54 5.48 10.18 -9.83
N TYR A 55 5.51 8.87 -9.57
CA TYR A 55 4.41 7.95 -9.85
C TYR A 55 3.44 7.86 -8.66
N VAL A 56 2.14 7.92 -8.97
CA VAL A 56 1.05 7.80 -8.01
C VAL A 56 0.00 6.87 -8.63
N ASP A 57 -0.30 5.76 -7.96
CA ASP A 57 -1.45 4.91 -8.31
C ASP A 57 -2.75 5.63 -7.91
N PRO A 58 -3.85 5.53 -8.69
CA PRO A 58 -5.13 6.14 -8.36
C PRO A 58 -5.68 5.83 -6.96
N SER A 59 -5.25 4.74 -6.29
CA SER A 59 -5.61 4.49 -4.89
C SER A 59 -5.12 5.58 -3.93
N TYR A 60 -4.08 6.31 -4.29
CA TYR A 60 -3.45 7.36 -3.47
C TYR A 60 -3.85 8.79 -3.84
N ASP A 61 -4.65 9.03 -4.89
CA ASP A 61 -5.06 10.38 -5.32
C ASP A 61 -5.66 11.23 -4.17
N SER A 62 -6.40 10.60 -3.26
CA SER A 62 -6.99 11.26 -2.07
C SER A 62 -6.00 11.53 -0.93
N ALA A 63 -4.87 10.81 -0.90
CA ALA A 63 -3.79 10.95 0.08
C ALA A 63 -2.66 11.87 -0.39
N PHE A 64 -2.52 12.02 -1.71
CA PHE A 64 -1.43 12.76 -2.35
C PHE A 64 -1.98 13.62 -3.49
N PRO A 65 -2.58 14.78 -3.17
CA PRO A 65 -3.31 15.60 -4.13
C PRO A 65 -2.39 16.27 -5.16
N GLU A 66 -2.97 16.77 -6.26
CA GLU A 66 -2.26 17.32 -7.43
C GLU A 66 -1.29 18.46 -7.05
N GLU A 67 -1.64 19.29 -6.07
CA GLU A 67 -0.77 20.37 -5.58
C GLU A 67 0.52 19.82 -4.93
N ALA A 68 0.40 18.78 -4.09
CA ALA A 68 1.54 18.12 -3.45
C ALA A 68 2.39 17.38 -4.50
N ARG A 69 1.74 16.73 -5.47
CA ARG A 69 2.43 16.08 -6.60
C ARG A 69 3.23 17.08 -7.44
N THR A 70 2.65 18.23 -7.73
CA THR A 70 3.33 19.30 -8.49
C THR A 70 4.52 19.87 -7.72
N ALA A 71 4.40 20.05 -6.40
CA ALA A 71 5.50 20.50 -5.56
C ALA A 71 6.66 19.48 -5.52
N ALA A 72 6.35 18.19 -5.34
CA ALA A 72 7.36 17.12 -5.32
C ALA A 72 8.10 17.00 -6.67
N VAL A 73 7.38 17.05 -7.80
CA VAL A 73 8.01 17.04 -9.15
C VAL A 73 8.95 18.24 -9.31
N ALA A 74 8.50 19.46 -8.97
CA ALA A 74 9.31 20.66 -9.10
C ALA A 74 10.57 20.66 -8.21
N ALA A 75 10.49 20.09 -7.01
CA ALA A 75 11.63 19.93 -6.11
C ALA A 75 12.67 18.94 -6.65
N ILE A 76 12.21 17.78 -7.14
CA ILE A 76 13.11 16.75 -7.72
C ILE A 76 13.76 17.26 -8.99
N GLU A 77 12.99 17.76 -9.96
CA GLU A 77 13.53 18.27 -11.23
C GLU A 77 14.46 19.47 -11.02
N GLY A 78 14.14 20.35 -10.05
CA GLY A 78 14.98 21.49 -9.67
C GLY A 78 16.33 21.10 -9.04
N SER A 79 16.41 19.90 -8.43
CA SER A 79 17.66 19.38 -7.83
C SER A 79 18.62 18.78 -8.85
N GLY A 80 18.11 18.22 -9.95
CA GLY A 80 18.88 17.43 -10.91
C GLY A 80 19.37 16.06 -10.39
N LEU A 81 18.94 15.63 -9.20
CA LEU A 81 19.28 14.33 -8.61
C LEU A 81 18.32 13.22 -9.10
N PRO A 82 18.75 11.95 -9.17
CA PRO A 82 17.93 10.84 -9.68
C PRO A 82 16.92 10.30 -8.64
N VAL A 83 16.29 11.20 -7.89
CA VAL A 83 15.24 10.89 -6.91
C VAL A 83 13.95 10.52 -7.64
N ARG A 84 13.23 9.51 -7.15
CA ARG A 84 11.97 9.02 -7.72
C ARG A 84 11.00 8.67 -6.60
N VAL A 85 9.74 9.11 -6.72
CA VAL A 85 8.67 8.78 -5.78
C VAL A 85 7.73 7.77 -6.43
N VAL A 86 7.39 6.68 -5.72
CA VAL A 86 6.49 5.62 -6.18
C VAL A 86 5.46 5.31 -5.12
N LEU A 87 4.27 5.90 -5.25
CA LEU A 87 3.12 5.58 -4.40
C LEU A 87 2.25 4.53 -5.10
N ALA A 88 2.57 3.25 -4.89
CA ALA A 88 1.83 2.11 -5.43
C ALA A 88 1.38 1.19 -4.28
N PRO A 89 0.19 0.56 -4.36
CA PRO A 89 -0.28 -0.31 -3.29
C PRO A 89 0.55 -1.60 -3.25
N LEU A 90 1.28 -1.79 -2.15
CA LEU A 90 2.05 -3.00 -1.88
C LEU A 90 1.21 -3.98 -1.05
N VAL A 91 1.19 -5.25 -1.48
CA VAL A 91 0.31 -6.28 -0.93
C VAL A 91 1.09 -7.57 -0.70
N ASP A 92 1.15 -8.04 0.55
CA ASP A 92 1.57 -9.41 0.91
C ASP A 92 0.98 -10.43 -0.09
N GLY A 93 1.82 -11.25 -0.71
CA GLY A 93 1.41 -12.21 -1.74
C GLY A 93 1.20 -11.65 -3.17
N ASP A 94 1.45 -10.37 -3.43
CA ASP A 94 1.52 -9.82 -4.79
C ASP A 94 2.86 -10.18 -5.50
N THR A 95 3.16 -9.56 -6.65
CA THR A 95 4.40 -9.82 -7.41
C THR A 95 5.67 -9.40 -6.66
N TRP A 96 5.55 -8.53 -5.67
CA TRP A 96 6.62 -8.04 -4.81
C TRP A 96 6.50 -8.54 -3.36
N ASP A 97 5.40 -9.20 -2.99
CA ASP A 97 5.14 -9.76 -1.64
C ASP A 97 5.10 -8.67 -0.56
N GLY A 98 4.56 -7.50 -0.91
CA GLY A 98 4.48 -6.32 -0.04
C GLY A 98 5.81 -5.56 0.16
N ASP A 99 6.92 -6.03 -0.43
CA ASP A 99 8.27 -5.54 -0.21
C ASP A 99 8.63 -4.36 -1.14
N ALA A 100 8.81 -3.17 -0.56
CA ALA A 100 9.12 -1.96 -1.33
C ALA A 100 10.49 -2.02 -2.03
N GLN A 101 11.45 -2.76 -1.48
CA GLN A 101 12.78 -2.93 -2.09
C GLN A 101 12.68 -3.81 -3.34
N ARG A 102 11.82 -4.85 -3.34
CA ARG A 102 11.54 -5.67 -4.52
C ARG A 102 10.82 -4.88 -5.61
N LEU A 103 9.87 -4.02 -5.25
CA LEU A 103 9.24 -3.10 -6.22
C LEU A 103 10.28 -2.14 -6.81
N ALA A 104 11.08 -1.48 -5.97
CA ALA A 104 12.13 -0.56 -6.40
C ALA A 104 13.12 -1.23 -7.37
N ALA A 105 13.63 -2.42 -7.03
CA ALA A 105 14.51 -3.20 -7.91
C ALA A 105 13.84 -3.57 -9.25
N ALA A 106 12.60 -4.08 -9.22
CA ALA A 106 11.89 -4.50 -10.42
C ALA A 106 11.57 -3.32 -11.37
N VAL A 107 11.34 -2.12 -10.83
CA VAL A 107 11.17 -0.86 -11.58
C VAL A 107 12.52 -0.35 -12.09
N HIS A 108 13.57 -0.42 -11.27
CA HIS A 108 14.92 0.03 -11.61
C HIS A 108 15.52 -0.72 -12.79
N ASP A 109 15.42 -2.06 -12.78
CA ASP A 109 15.86 -2.92 -13.89
C ASP A 109 15.19 -2.54 -15.22
N ARG A 110 13.92 -2.12 -15.17
CA ARG A 110 13.11 -1.73 -16.33
C ARG A 110 13.31 -0.29 -16.78
N ALA A 111 13.69 0.59 -15.85
CA ALA A 111 14.08 1.97 -16.13
C ALA A 111 15.47 2.07 -16.81
N GLY A 112 16.19 0.95 -16.96
CA GLY A 112 17.51 0.87 -17.59
C GLY A 112 18.68 0.86 -16.62
N GLY A 113 18.43 0.77 -15.31
CA GLY A 113 19.45 0.78 -14.26
C GLY A 113 20.08 2.15 -14.00
N GLY A 114 21.27 2.14 -13.39
CA GLY A 114 22.07 3.34 -13.08
C GLY A 114 21.96 3.75 -11.61
N ASP A 115 22.19 5.02 -11.31
CA ASP A 115 22.02 5.56 -9.96
C ASP A 115 20.57 6.06 -9.78
N ALA A 116 19.92 5.68 -8.68
CA ALA A 116 18.53 6.03 -8.41
C ALA A 116 18.18 5.99 -6.92
N HIS A 117 17.45 6.99 -6.44
CA HIS A 117 17.02 7.11 -5.05
C HIS A 117 15.49 7.00 -5.00
N TYR A 118 14.94 5.84 -4.62
CA TYR A 118 13.49 5.60 -4.62
C TYR A 118 12.87 5.83 -3.24
N LEU A 119 11.83 6.66 -3.19
CA LEU A 119 10.94 6.85 -2.05
C LEU A 119 9.61 6.12 -2.33
N LEU A 120 9.28 5.12 -1.51
CA LEU A 120 8.08 4.29 -1.65
C LEU A 120 7.30 4.27 -0.33
N LEU A 121 6.04 3.80 -0.38
CA LEU A 121 5.22 3.61 0.83
C LEU A 121 5.04 2.10 1.12
N GLU A 122 5.47 1.66 2.31
CA GLU A 122 5.33 0.27 2.80
C GLU A 122 4.58 0.31 4.14
N ASP A 123 3.47 -0.43 4.27
CA ASP A 123 2.60 -0.44 5.47
C ASP A 123 2.26 0.97 6.02
N GLY A 124 2.11 1.95 5.11
CA GLY A 124 1.79 3.35 5.45
C GLY A 124 2.96 4.19 5.98
N ARG A 125 4.18 3.66 5.95
CA ARG A 125 5.43 4.35 6.30
C ARG A 125 6.25 4.58 5.05
N LEU A 126 6.95 5.70 4.96
CA LEU A 126 7.85 5.93 3.84
C LEU A 126 9.14 5.10 3.99
N VAL A 127 9.54 4.41 2.92
CA VAL A 127 10.75 3.61 2.83
C VAL A 127 11.62 4.15 1.70
N GLY A 128 12.89 4.40 2.03
CA GLY A 128 13.91 4.80 1.07
C GLY A 128 14.75 3.62 0.60
N THR A 129 14.88 3.45 -0.71
CA THR A 129 15.73 2.43 -1.35
C THR A 129 16.67 3.08 -2.36
N ASP A 130 17.97 2.97 -2.11
CA ASP A 130 19.01 3.52 -2.97
C ASP A 130 19.60 2.43 -3.87
N MET A 131 19.77 2.75 -5.15
CA MET A 131 20.28 1.85 -6.18
C MET A 131 21.52 2.48 -6.84
N PRO A 132 22.63 1.72 -7.03
CA PRO A 132 22.82 0.34 -6.60
C PRO A 132 23.01 0.19 -5.07
N ALA A 133 22.36 -0.81 -4.47
CA ALA A 133 22.27 -1.02 -3.01
C ALA A 133 23.58 -1.39 -2.28
N SER A 134 24.75 -1.18 -2.89
CA SER A 134 26.06 -1.61 -2.37
C SER A 134 26.96 -0.45 -1.92
N THR A 135 26.41 0.75 -1.74
CA THR A 135 27.16 1.94 -1.32
C THR A 135 27.22 2.04 0.20
N THR A 136 28.44 2.08 0.76
CA THR A 136 28.65 2.19 2.23
C THR A 136 28.75 3.65 2.68
N GLU A 137 28.93 4.59 1.75
CA GLU A 137 29.00 6.01 2.04
C GLU A 137 27.60 6.57 2.34
N PRO A 138 27.43 7.43 3.36
CA PRO A 138 26.12 8.03 3.66
C PRO A 138 25.57 8.94 2.55
N SER A 139 26.46 9.55 1.75
CA SER A 139 26.13 10.43 0.62
C SER A 139 25.32 9.76 -0.49
N ASP A 140 25.37 8.43 -0.54
CA ASP A 140 24.82 7.62 -1.60
C ASP A 140 23.48 6.97 -1.17
N GLN A 141 23.17 7.02 0.13
CA GLN A 141 21.97 6.49 0.77
C GLN A 141 20.90 7.59 0.96
N ARG A 142 20.69 8.42 -0.07
CA ARG A 142 19.87 9.64 0.03
C ARG A 142 18.41 9.32 0.32
N ALA A 143 17.81 8.37 -0.39
CA ALA A 143 16.43 7.99 -0.13
C ALA A 143 16.29 7.37 1.27
N HIS A 144 17.21 6.48 1.66
CA HIS A 144 17.21 5.84 2.98
C HIS A 144 17.20 6.87 4.12
N TYR A 145 18.18 7.78 4.13
CA TYR A 145 18.26 8.80 5.18
C TYR A 145 17.12 9.83 5.10
N ALA A 146 16.67 10.21 3.91
CA ALA A 146 15.57 11.14 3.76
C ALA A 146 14.23 10.58 4.26
N ALA A 147 13.94 9.30 3.97
CA ALA A 147 12.76 8.63 4.49
C ALA A 147 12.80 8.49 6.03
N LEU A 148 13.98 8.21 6.60
CA LEU A 148 14.17 8.23 8.06
C LEU A 148 13.99 9.65 8.64
N ALA A 149 14.65 10.66 8.07
CA ALA A 149 14.53 12.05 8.51
C ALA A 149 13.08 12.53 8.52
N ALA A 150 12.34 12.29 7.43
CA ALA A 150 10.91 12.58 7.35
C ALA A 150 10.09 11.81 8.39
N SER A 151 10.40 10.53 8.62
CA SER A 151 9.72 9.71 9.62
C SER A 151 9.91 10.23 11.05
N TYR A 152 11.11 10.69 11.41
CA TYR A 152 11.39 11.29 12.72
C TYR A 152 10.82 12.72 12.84
N ALA A 153 10.89 13.54 11.78
CA ALA A 153 10.30 14.88 11.74
C ALA A 153 8.77 14.91 11.92
N THR A 154 8.12 13.76 11.73
CA THR A 154 6.66 13.59 11.73
C THR A 154 6.13 12.73 12.88
N ASP A 155 6.98 12.39 13.86
CA ASP A 155 6.68 11.44 14.94
C ASP A 155 6.11 10.09 14.43
N PHE A 156 6.40 9.74 13.17
CA PHE A 156 5.84 8.59 12.44
C PHE A 156 4.32 8.59 12.22
N ASP A 157 3.62 9.74 12.33
CA ASP A 157 2.15 9.85 12.31
C ASP A 157 1.61 10.96 11.36
N ALA A 158 2.43 11.55 10.49
CA ALA A 158 1.97 12.56 9.53
C ALA A 158 1.27 11.96 8.29
N PRO A 159 0.43 12.73 7.57
CA PRO A 159 -0.20 12.29 6.33
C PRO A 159 0.81 11.94 5.25
N VAL A 160 0.45 11.03 4.33
CA VAL A 160 1.31 10.60 3.20
C VAL A 160 1.86 11.80 2.41
N ALA A 161 1.06 12.84 2.16
CA ALA A 161 1.53 14.07 1.51
C ALA A 161 2.65 14.79 2.26
N GLU A 162 2.56 14.89 3.59
CA GLU A 162 3.57 15.56 4.43
C GLU A 162 4.82 14.68 4.59
N GLN A 163 4.66 13.37 4.74
CA GLN A 163 5.79 12.42 4.74
C GLN A 163 6.58 12.49 3.42
N VAL A 164 5.89 12.51 2.27
CA VAL A 164 6.52 12.57 0.95
C VAL A 164 7.13 13.96 0.69
N GLU A 165 6.48 15.05 1.07
CA GLU A 165 7.02 16.41 0.94
C GLU A 165 8.34 16.56 1.71
N LEU A 166 8.36 16.17 2.99
CA LEU A 166 9.57 16.22 3.83
C LEU A 166 10.66 15.27 3.32
N ALA A 167 10.31 14.06 2.88
CA ALA A 167 11.31 13.13 2.36
C ALA A 167 11.89 13.58 1.02
N VAL A 168 11.11 14.24 0.17
CA VAL A 168 11.65 14.87 -1.05
C VAL A 168 12.56 16.04 -0.66
N GLU A 169 12.16 16.91 0.27
CA GLU A 169 12.99 18.00 0.80
C GLU A 169 14.34 17.49 1.33
N TYR A 170 14.33 16.45 2.18
CA TYR A 170 15.55 15.85 2.70
C TYR A 170 16.36 15.11 1.63
N ALA A 171 15.73 14.41 0.67
CA ALA A 171 16.45 13.67 -0.38
C ALA A 171 17.19 14.59 -1.37
N VAL A 172 16.65 15.79 -1.61
CA VAL A 172 17.30 16.81 -2.46
C VAL A 172 18.22 17.76 -1.69
N SER A 173 18.34 17.60 -0.37
CA SER A 173 19.27 18.37 0.44
C SER A 173 20.74 17.95 0.22
N ASP A 174 21.67 18.83 0.58
CA ASP A 174 23.11 18.56 0.44
C ASP A 174 23.55 17.33 1.25
N ASP A 175 23.01 17.16 2.47
CA ASP A 175 23.35 16.09 3.41
C ASP A 175 22.10 15.50 4.10
N PRO A 176 21.46 14.49 3.48
CA PRO A 176 20.29 13.82 4.06
C PRO A 176 20.61 13.07 5.37
N ALA A 177 21.86 12.64 5.57
CA ALA A 177 22.28 11.91 6.76
C ALA A 177 22.38 12.83 7.98
N ALA A 178 22.93 14.04 7.80
CA ALA A 178 22.91 15.08 8.84
C ALA A 178 21.48 15.50 9.19
N ALA A 179 20.59 15.63 8.21
CA ALA A 179 19.17 15.90 8.45
C ALA A 179 18.51 14.78 9.29
N TYR A 180 18.78 13.52 8.97
CA TYR A 180 18.33 12.38 9.80
C TYR A 180 18.85 12.46 11.24
N GLU A 181 20.15 12.72 11.44
CA GLU A 181 20.71 12.86 12.79
C GLU A 181 20.07 14.01 13.58
N GLU A 182 19.74 15.13 12.93
CA GLU A 182 19.06 16.26 13.55
C GLU A 182 17.64 15.90 13.98
N GLN A 183 16.83 15.31 13.09
CA GLN A 183 15.45 14.93 13.41
C GLN A 183 15.39 13.81 14.47
N MET A 184 16.31 12.85 14.44
CA MET A 184 16.41 11.82 15.47
C MET A 184 16.72 12.42 16.86
N ARG A 185 17.67 13.35 16.96
CA ARG A 185 17.98 14.04 18.24
C ARG A 185 16.81 14.87 18.75
N ALA A 186 16.11 15.59 17.87
CA ALA A 186 14.94 16.39 18.22
C ALA A 186 13.79 15.52 18.74
N TYR A 187 13.58 14.33 18.14
CA TYR A 187 12.63 13.33 18.61
C TYR A 187 13.03 12.73 19.97
N GLU A 188 14.31 12.40 20.18
CA GLU A 188 14.79 11.89 21.46
C GLU A 188 14.58 12.92 22.60
N GLU A 189 14.93 14.19 22.35
CA GLU A 189 14.70 15.29 23.31
C GLU A 189 13.20 15.50 23.63
N SER A 190 12.33 15.41 22.62
CA SER A 190 10.88 15.56 22.83
C SER A 190 10.28 14.41 23.66
N GLN A 191 10.76 13.18 23.46
CA GLN A 191 10.38 12.01 24.26
C GLN A 191 10.90 12.10 25.71
N GLU A 192 12.14 12.55 25.91
CA GLU A 192 12.68 12.77 27.27
C GLU A 192 11.86 13.84 28.02
N LEU A 193 11.56 14.98 27.39
CA LEU A 193 10.68 16.02 27.93
C LEU A 193 9.26 15.52 28.23
N GLY A 194 8.69 14.69 27.35
CA GLY A 194 7.38 14.08 27.55
C GLY A 194 7.34 13.03 28.67
N SER A 195 8.47 12.36 28.93
CA SER A 195 8.61 11.36 29.99
C SER A 195 8.81 11.96 31.39
N ALA A 196 9.19 13.24 31.47
CA ALA A 196 9.39 13.95 32.72
C ALA A 196 8.06 14.32 33.40
N THR A 197 7.45 13.36 34.11
CA THR A 197 6.31 13.62 34.99
C THR A 197 6.66 14.72 36.00
N PRO A 198 5.82 15.74 36.20
CA PRO A 198 6.01 16.69 37.28
C PRO A 198 5.81 15.97 38.62
N GLU A 199 6.92 15.66 39.29
CA GLU A 199 6.95 15.24 40.69
C GLU A 199 6.06 16.19 41.50
N THR A 200 5.05 15.64 42.17
CA THR A 200 4.09 16.39 42.98
C THR A 200 4.77 16.92 44.25
N GLY A 201 5.54 17.99 44.09
CA GLY A 201 6.19 18.74 45.16
C GLY A 201 5.16 19.57 45.94
N SER A 202 4.92 19.17 47.18
CA SER A 202 3.94 19.75 48.11
C SER A 202 3.98 21.28 48.20
N GLU A 203 2.80 21.90 48.22
CA GLU A 203 2.64 23.28 48.70
C GLU A 203 3.17 23.44 50.13
N PRO A 204 3.80 24.58 50.43
CA PRO A 204 3.69 25.21 51.73
C PRO A 204 3.09 26.61 51.61
N GLY A 205 1.85 26.72 52.09
CA GLY A 205 1.37 27.85 52.88
C GLY A 205 1.57 29.26 52.30
N THR A 206 0.51 29.78 51.67
CA THR A 206 0.32 31.23 51.54
C THR A 206 0.33 31.90 52.91
N ASP A 207 1.33 32.75 53.19
CA ASP A 207 1.27 33.63 54.35
C ASP A 207 1.74 35.06 54.03
N ALA A 208 0.83 35.99 54.30
CA ALA A 208 1.06 37.36 54.72
C ALA A 208 1.74 38.39 53.79
N ARG A 209 0.90 39.37 53.45
CA ARG A 209 1.12 40.84 53.54
C ARG A 209 1.91 41.53 52.42
N ALA A 210 1.16 42.39 51.72
CA ALA A 210 1.71 43.61 51.16
C ALA A 210 2.35 44.47 52.28
N ASP A 211 3.50 45.06 51.99
CA ASP A 211 3.98 46.24 52.68
C ASP A 211 4.45 47.28 51.67
N THR A 212 4.11 48.54 51.93
CA THR A 212 4.38 49.68 51.05
C THR A 212 5.62 50.42 51.54
N GLY A 213 6.73 50.36 50.80
CA GLY A 213 7.97 51.07 51.10
C GLY A 213 8.45 51.90 49.92
N SER A 214 8.62 53.21 50.11
CA SER A 214 9.11 54.16 49.10
C SER A 214 10.64 54.33 49.16
N GLY A 215 11.26 54.88 48.11
CA GLY A 215 12.56 55.54 48.27
C GLY A 215 13.46 55.69 47.03
N ALA A 216 13.78 56.94 46.70
CA ALA A 216 15.05 57.43 46.13
C ALA A 216 15.47 57.03 44.69
N GLU A 217 15.06 57.88 43.74
CA GLU A 217 15.94 58.75 42.93
C GLU A 217 17.44 58.38 42.73
N GLY A 218 17.88 58.34 41.46
CA GLY A 218 19.29 58.30 41.05
C GLY A 218 19.51 59.03 39.71
N SER A 219 20.12 60.22 39.77
CA SER A 219 20.20 61.20 38.67
C SER A 219 21.12 60.82 37.50
N GLY A 220 20.74 61.31 36.31
CA GLY A 220 21.46 61.09 35.04
C GLY A 220 22.78 61.81 34.83
N GLY A 221 23.42 61.46 33.70
CA GLY A 221 24.62 62.08 33.13
C GLY A 221 24.85 61.54 31.70
N PRO A 222 25.48 62.29 30.77
CA PRO A 222 25.05 62.25 29.37
C PRO A 222 26.09 61.75 28.35
N GLY A 223 25.60 61.31 27.18
CA GLY A 223 26.37 61.25 25.92
C GLY A 223 26.37 59.89 25.24
N GLY A 224 25.85 59.81 24.00
CA GLY A 224 25.86 58.57 23.20
C GLY A 224 24.83 58.57 22.08
N VAL A 225 25.16 59.18 20.94
CA VAL A 225 24.35 59.12 19.71
C VAL A 225 24.40 57.72 19.07
N TRP A 226 23.22 57.18 18.75
CA TRP A 226 22.89 56.19 17.69
C TRP A 226 23.81 54.97 17.43
N PRO A 227 23.23 53.76 17.27
CA PRO A 227 22.75 53.42 15.93
C PRO A 227 21.46 52.58 15.88
N TRP A 228 20.36 53.13 15.36
CA TRP A 228 19.12 52.38 15.08
C TRP A 228 19.02 51.79 13.67
N ILE A 229 20.15 51.67 12.95
CA ILE A 229 20.15 51.18 11.55
C ILE A 229 20.21 49.64 11.47
N GLY A 230 20.71 48.94 12.50
CA GLY A 230 20.75 47.47 12.52
C GLY A 230 19.40 46.79 12.81
N GLY A 231 18.62 47.34 13.74
CA GLY A 231 17.39 46.69 14.23
C GLY A 231 16.27 46.57 13.20
N GLY A 232 16.10 47.56 12.32
CA GLY A 232 15.04 47.56 11.31
C GLY A 232 15.19 46.45 10.27
N ALA A 233 16.40 46.18 9.79
CA ALA A 233 16.65 45.13 8.81
C ALA A 233 16.41 43.73 9.41
N VAL A 234 16.84 43.48 10.65
CA VAL A 234 16.60 42.20 11.34
C VAL A 234 15.11 42.00 11.63
N ALA A 235 14.40 43.03 12.09
CA ALA A 235 12.96 42.95 12.32
C ALA A 235 12.18 42.67 11.02
N VAL A 236 12.54 43.31 9.91
CA VAL A 236 11.92 43.04 8.60
C VAL A 236 12.28 41.64 8.10
N LEU A 237 13.51 41.16 8.27
CA LEU A 237 13.89 39.78 7.88
C LEU A 237 13.16 38.72 8.72
N LEU A 238 12.97 38.95 10.03
CA LEU A 238 12.19 38.05 10.89
C LEU A 238 10.70 38.09 10.56
N LEU A 239 10.14 39.28 10.24
CA LEU A 239 8.73 39.41 9.84
C LEU A 239 8.49 38.80 8.45
N VAL A 240 9.38 39.00 7.49
CA VAL A 240 9.27 38.41 6.13
C VAL A 240 9.54 36.91 6.17
N GLY A 241 10.54 36.45 6.92
CA GLY A 241 10.84 35.03 7.13
C GLY A 241 9.68 34.32 7.84
N GLY A 242 9.18 34.89 8.94
CA GLY A 242 8.01 34.37 9.66
C GLY A 242 6.73 34.40 8.83
N TYR A 243 6.52 35.44 8.01
CA TYR A 243 5.40 35.51 7.08
C TYR A 243 5.50 34.46 5.96
N LEU A 244 6.68 34.28 5.35
CA LEU A 244 6.91 33.25 4.34
C LEU A 244 6.74 31.84 4.93
N TRP A 245 7.29 31.58 6.11
CA TRP A 245 7.13 30.32 6.83
C TRP A 245 5.65 30.05 7.18
N TRP A 246 4.92 31.04 7.68
CA TRP A 246 3.49 30.92 7.99
C TRP A 246 2.61 30.76 6.72
N THR A 247 2.96 31.41 5.61
CA THR A 247 2.25 31.23 4.33
C THR A 247 2.56 29.92 3.63
N ARG A 248 3.71 29.29 3.89
CA ARG A 248 4.02 27.91 3.48
C ARG A 248 3.32 26.88 4.36
N ARG A 249 3.35 27.05 5.69
CA ARG A 249 2.60 26.21 6.65
C ARG A 249 1.11 26.56 6.72
N ARG A 250 0.44 26.59 5.57
CA ARG A 250 -1.03 26.50 5.54
C ARG A 250 -1.40 25.03 5.77
N PRO A 251 -2.08 24.66 6.85
CA PRO A 251 -2.57 23.30 6.99
C PRO A 251 -3.56 23.03 5.85
N MET A 252 -3.16 22.18 4.92
CA MET A 252 -4.06 21.55 3.97
C MET A 252 -5.22 20.93 4.76
N PRO A 253 -6.49 21.01 4.31
CA PRO A 253 -7.59 20.32 4.97
C PRO A 253 -7.30 18.81 4.93
N THR A 254 -6.80 18.26 6.03
CA THR A 254 -6.48 16.85 6.14
C THR A 254 -7.79 16.07 6.13
N LEU A 255 -8.12 15.48 4.98
CA LEU A 255 -8.96 14.30 4.98
C LEU A 255 -8.26 13.29 5.90
N PRO A 256 -8.93 12.80 6.97
CA PRO A 256 -8.25 12.05 8.02
C PRO A 256 -7.57 10.84 7.41
N GLN A 257 -6.30 10.62 7.71
CA GLN A 257 -5.45 9.61 7.07
C GLN A 257 -6.06 8.21 7.11
N HIS A 258 -6.84 7.90 8.14
CA HIS A 258 -7.64 6.69 8.25
C HIS A 258 -8.57 6.43 7.05
N ALA A 259 -9.06 7.48 6.38
CA ALA A 259 -9.83 7.34 5.14
C ALA A 259 -8.94 6.93 3.96
N ALA A 260 -7.71 7.44 3.85
CA ALA A 260 -6.76 7.01 2.84
C ALA A 260 -6.31 5.55 3.07
N PHE A 261 -5.99 5.18 4.30
CA PHE A 261 -5.67 3.80 4.65
C PHE A 261 -6.87 2.86 4.46
N ALA A 262 -8.08 3.27 4.85
CA ALA A 262 -9.29 2.50 4.57
C ALA A 262 -9.57 2.38 3.07
N ASN A 263 -9.29 3.41 2.26
CA ASN A 263 -9.39 3.35 0.80
C ASN A 263 -8.34 2.38 0.21
N ALA A 264 -7.11 2.36 0.73
CA ALA A 264 -6.07 1.43 0.31
C ALA A 264 -6.40 -0.03 0.71
N ASP A 265 -6.86 -0.25 1.94
CA ASP A 265 -7.33 -1.56 2.43
C ASP A 265 -8.54 -2.06 1.62
N GLN A 266 -9.48 -1.17 1.29
CA GLN A 266 -10.63 -1.47 0.46
C GLN A 266 -10.21 -1.76 -0.99
N ALA A 267 -9.29 -0.99 -1.59
CA ALA A 267 -8.76 -1.25 -2.92
C ALA A 267 -7.96 -2.56 -2.98
N ARG A 268 -7.18 -2.88 -1.94
CA ARG A 268 -6.49 -4.17 -1.73
C ARG A 268 -7.50 -5.32 -1.65
N ARG A 269 -8.55 -5.17 -0.85
CA ARG A 269 -9.65 -6.14 -0.78
C ARG A 269 -10.30 -6.36 -2.15
N GLU A 270 -10.66 -5.29 -2.85
CA GLU A 270 -11.28 -5.39 -4.17
C GLU A 270 -10.34 -6.00 -5.23
N ALA A 271 -9.02 -5.78 -5.13
CA ALA A 271 -8.04 -6.43 -5.98
C ALA A 271 -8.01 -7.95 -5.75
N LEU A 272 -8.04 -8.38 -4.48
CA LEU A 272 -8.14 -9.79 -4.09
C LEU A 272 -9.50 -10.41 -4.50
N GLU A 273 -10.61 -9.70 -4.37
CA GLU A 273 -11.92 -10.16 -4.86
C GLU A 273 -11.92 -10.35 -6.39
N ARG A 274 -11.34 -9.39 -7.14
CA ARG A 274 -11.14 -9.52 -8.59
C ARG A 274 -10.21 -10.68 -8.95
N GLN A 275 -9.26 -11.03 -8.09
CA GLN A 275 -8.38 -12.19 -8.28
C GLN A 275 -9.15 -13.50 -8.08
N VAL A 276 -9.91 -13.63 -6.99
CA VAL A 276 -10.79 -14.78 -6.73
C VAL A 276 -11.77 -15.01 -7.89
N ASP A 277 -12.42 -13.96 -8.40
CA ASP A 277 -13.38 -14.07 -9.52
C ASP A 277 -12.71 -14.60 -10.82
N ARG A 278 -11.46 -14.20 -11.10
CA ARG A 278 -10.68 -14.74 -12.24
C ARG A 278 -10.28 -16.19 -12.01
N GLU A 279 -9.65 -16.48 -10.87
CA GLU A 279 -9.14 -17.81 -10.56
C GLU A 279 -10.25 -18.86 -10.47
N ILE A 280 -11.44 -18.54 -9.92
CA ILE A 280 -12.61 -19.43 -9.96
C ILE A 280 -12.94 -19.86 -11.40
N THR A 281 -12.81 -18.95 -12.36
CA THR A 281 -13.08 -19.22 -13.77
C THR A 281 -11.96 -20.07 -14.38
N GLU A 282 -10.70 -19.63 -14.24
CA GLU A 282 -9.52 -20.28 -14.82
C GLU A 282 -9.24 -21.68 -14.24
N VAL A 283 -9.42 -21.87 -12.94
CA VAL A 283 -9.33 -23.18 -12.28
C VAL A 283 -10.49 -24.08 -12.73
N GLY A 284 -11.71 -23.51 -12.82
CA GLY A 284 -12.91 -24.24 -13.25
C GLY A 284 -12.82 -24.79 -14.68
N GLU A 285 -12.29 -24.00 -15.61
CA GLU A 285 -12.05 -24.42 -17.00
C GLU A 285 -11.01 -25.54 -17.07
N ARG A 286 -9.89 -25.41 -16.36
CA ARG A 286 -8.83 -26.44 -16.28
C ARG A 286 -9.34 -27.75 -15.68
N LEU A 287 -10.16 -27.68 -14.62
CA LEU A 287 -10.82 -28.86 -14.03
C LEU A 287 -11.80 -29.51 -15.00
N GLY A 288 -12.61 -28.73 -15.72
CA GLY A 288 -13.61 -29.23 -16.69
C GLY A 288 -13.01 -29.98 -17.89
N ALA A 289 -11.78 -29.63 -18.27
CA ALA A 289 -11.02 -30.27 -19.34
C ALA A 289 -10.47 -31.67 -18.95
N LEU A 290 -10.24 -31.94 -17.67
CA LEU A 290 -9.61 -33.19 -17.22
C LEU A 290 -10.60 -34.37 -17.22
N ARG A 291 -10.22 -35.50 -17.83
CA ARG A 291 -11.05 -36.71 -17.92
C ARG A 291 -10.27 -37.99 -17.56
N PRO A 292 -9.88 -38.19 -16.29
CA PRO A 292 -9.21 -39.40 -15.84
C PRO A 292 -10.14 -40.62 -15.89
N ALA A 293 -9.56 -41.82 -16.03
CA ALA A 293 -10.34 -43.06 -16.00
C ALA A 293 -10.97 -43.28 -14.60
N PRO A 294 -12.23 -43.73 -14.49
CA PRO A 294 -12.90 -43.95 -13.21
C PRO A 294 -12.14 -44.88 -12.26
N GLY A 295 -12.20 -44.59 -10.96
CA GLY A 295 -11.57 -45.42 -9.91
C GLY A 295 -10.04 -45.29 -9.80
N THR A 296 -9.39 -44.52 -10.68
CA THR A 296 -7.95 -44.25 -10.58
C THR A 296 -7.63 -43.26 -9.45
N ALA A 297 -6.34 -43.20 -9.05
CA ALA A 297 -5.86 -42.16 -8.13
C ALA A 297 -6.11 -40.75 -8.71
N ALA A 298 -5.91 -40.56 -10.02
CA ALA A 298 -6.22 -39.32 -10.72
C ALA A 298 -7.71 -38.94 -10.64
N SER A 299 -8.62 -39.90 -10.76
CA SER A 299 -10.06 -39.67 -10.59
C SER A 299 -10.46 -39.28 -9.17
N ARG A 300 -9.72 -39.72 -8.14
CA ARG A 300 -9.94 -39.27 -6.76
C ARG A 300 -9.38 -37.87 -6.51
N ALA A 301 -8.16 -37.60 -6.98
CA ALA A 301 -7.55 -36.27 -6.89
C ALA A 301 -8.38 -35.20 -7.62
N LEU A 302 -8.98 -35.53 -8.77
CA LEU A 302 -9.93 -34.64 -9.45
C LEU A 302 -11.21 -34.42 -8.62
N GLY A 303 -11.68 -35.44 -7.89
CA GLY A 303 -12.79 -35.28 -6.95
C GLY A 303 -12.46 -34.30 -5.82
N GLU A 304 -11.31 -34.49 -5.16
CA GLU A 304 -10.80 -33.57 -4.12
C GLU A 304 -10.62 -32.14 -4.65
N ALA A 305 -10.19 -31.98 -5.89
CA ALA A 305 -10.03 -30.69 -6.55
C ALA A 305 -11.38 -29.99 -6.84
N LEU A 306 -12.37 -30.76 -7.33
CA LEU A 306 -13.72 -30.26 -7.56
C LEU A 306 -14.44 -29.91 -6.25
N ASP A 307 -14.22 -30.68 -5.18
CA ASP A 307 -14.73 -30.39 -3.84
C ASP A 307 -14.18 -29.06 -3.30
N ALA A 308 -12.88 -28.81 -3.47
CA ALA A 308 -12.23 -27.56 -3.08
C ALA A 308 -12.70 -26.36 -3.94
N HIS A 309 -12.88 -26.56 -5.25
CA HIS A 309 -13.41 -25.53 -6.15
C HIS A 309 -14.87 -25.16 -5.86
N ASP A 310 -15.73 -26.14 -5.57
CA ASP A 310 -17.11 -25.91 -5.12
C ASP A 310 -17.15 -25.15 -3.78
N ALA A 311 -16.26 -25.49 -2.84
CA ALA A 311 -16.10 -24.74 -1.60
C ALA A 311 -15.66 -23.28 -1.85
N ALA A 312 -14.68 -23.04 -2.73
CA ALA A 312 -14.24 -21.69 -3.09
C ALA A 312 -15.39 -20.86 -3.68
N ARG A 313 -16.18 -21.44 -4.60
CA ARG A 313 -17.35 -20.81 -5.21
C ARG A 313 -18.39 -20.38 -4.17
N ARG A 314 -18.72 -21.26 -3.22
CA ARG A 314 -19.68 -20.95 -2.13
C ARG A 314 -19.23 -19.78 -1.25
N VAL A 315 -17.94 -19.68 -0.97
CA VAL A 315 -17.39 -18.56 -0.20
C VAL A 315 -17.46 -17.28 -1.04
N ALA A 316 -17.06 -17.33 -2.32
CA ALA A 316 -17.09 -16.19 -3.23
C ALA A 316 -18.51 -15.63 -3.51
N GLU A 317 -19.54 -16.49 -3.47
CA GLU A 317 -20.95 -16.05 -3.52
C GLU A 317 -21.34 -15.08 -2.38
N THR A 318 -20.57 -15.03 -1.29
CA THR A 318 -20.85 -14.15 -0.13
C THR A 318 -19.69 -13.24 0.29
N MET A 319 -18.47 -13.42 -0.27
CA MET A 319 -17.26 -12.69 0.16
C MET A 319 -17.36 -11.16 0.05
N ARG A 320 -18.18 -10.66 -0.88
CA ARG A 320 -18.41 -9.21 -1.10
C ARG A 320 -19.13 -8.54 0.07
N GLU A 321 -20.00 -9.28 0.75
CA GLU A 321 -20.68 -8.85 1.99
C GLU A 321 -19.93 -9.32 3.24
N GLY A 322 -18.98 -10.25 3.09
CA GLY A 322 -18.17 -10.84 4.15
C GLY A 322 -16.94 -10.03 4.56
N SER A 323 -16.06 -10.72 5.26
CA SER A 323 -14.79 -10.23 5.79
C SER A 323 -13.63 -10.44 4.81
N LEU A 324 -12.50 -9.75 5.02
CA LEU A 324 -11.26 -10.02 4.28
C LEU A 324 -10.81 -11.49 4.40
N ALA A 325 -11.10 -12.15 5.53
CA ALA A 325 -10.82 -13.58 5.71
C ALA A 325 -11.66 -14.48 4.78
N ASP A 326 -12.82 -14.05 4.29
CA ASP A 326 -13.59 -14.82 3.32
C ASP A 326 -12.94 -14.75 1.92
N VAL A 327 -12.38 -13.59 1.55
CA VAL A 327 -11.62 -13.42 0.30
C VAL A 327 -10.32 -14.24 0.35
N VAL A 328 -9.54 -14.13 1.44
CA VAL A 328 -8.33 -14.94 1.65
C VAL A 328 -8.67 -16.43 1.72
N GLY A 329 -9.80 -16.79 2.35
CA GLY A 329 -10.27 -18.17 2.44
C GLY A 329 -10.66 -18.76 1.08
N ALA A 330 -11.24 -17.98 0.18
CA ALA A 330 -11.51 -18.39 -1.19
C ALA A 330 -10.21 -18.66 -1.98
N LEU A 331 -9.19 -17.80 -1.86
CA LEU A 331 -7.86 -18.04 -2.46
C LEU A 331 -7.23 -19.34 -1.94
N VAL A 332 -7.25 -19.57 -0.62
CA VAL A 332 -6.71 -20.81 -0.02
C VAL A 332 -7.47 -22.07 -0.47
N LEU A 333 -8.75 -21.96 -0.87
CA LEU A 333 -9.51 -23.06 -1.45
C LEU A 333 -9.19 -23.29 -2.94
N LEU A 334 -8.81 -22.24 -3.69
CA LEU A 334 -8.43 -22.30 -5.11
C LEU A 334 -7.06 -22.96 -5.32
N ASP A 335 -6.00 -22.43 -4.73
CA ASP A 335 -5.51 -23.06 -3.49
C ASP A 335 -5.34 -24.60 -3.55
N LEU A 336 -6.12 -25.26 -2.71
CA LEU A 336 -6.25 -26.72 -2.64
C LEU A 336 -6.80 -27.37 -3.92
N ALA A 337 -7.59 -26.65 -4.73
CA ALA A 337 -8.11 -27.18 -5.99
C ALA A 337 -6.99 -27.33 -7.04
N GLU A 338 -6.02 -26.41 -7.10
CA GLU A 338 -4.85 -26.54 -7.99
C GLU A 338 -3.92 -27.68 -7.57
N ASP A 339 -3.69 -27.88 -6.26
CA ASP A 339 -2.95 -29.04 -5.73
C ASP A 339 -3.59 -30.36 -6.19
N GLY A 340 -4.92 -30.45 -6.09
CA GLY A 340 -5.70 -31.60 -6.56
C GLY A 340 -5.66 -31.77 -8.08
N LEU A 341 -5.71 -30.68 -8.85
CA LEU A 341 -5.56 -30.67 -10.31
C LEU A 341 -4.16 -31.16 -10.74
N ALA A 342 -3.09 -30.74 -10.05
CA ALA A 342 -1.72 -31.18 -10.31
C ALA A 342 -1.53 -32.67 -9.96
N ALA A 343 -2.08 -33.12 -8.83
CA ALA A 343 -2.12 -34.53 -8.47
C ALA A 343 -2.88 -35.37 -9.51
N ALA A 344 -4.05 -34.90 -9.96
CA ALA A 344 -4.85 -35.57 -10.98
C ALA A 344 -4.14 -35.65 -12.34
N SER A 345 -3.49 -34.56 -12.75
CA SER A 345 -2.78 -34.45 -14.04
C SER A 345 -1.50 -35.29 -14.09
N SER A 346 -0.76 -35.38 -12.98
CA SER A 346 0.48 -36.17 -12.91
C SER A 346 0.24 -37.68 -12.82
N GLY A 347 -0.96 -38.11 -12.40
CA GLY A 347 -1.33 -39.52 -12.21
C GLY A 347 -0.59 -40.24 -11.08
N ARG A 348 0.25 -39.53 -10.31
CA ARG A 348 0.98 -40.05 -9.15
C ARG A 348 0.20 -39.74 -7.87
N GLY A 349 0.60 -40.35 -6.75
CA GLY A 349 0.11 -39.91 -5.45
C GLY A 349 0.41 -38.43 -5.24
N SER A 350 -0.47 -37.72 -4.53
CA SER A 350 -0.37 -36.27 -4.35
C SER A 350 1.04 -35.85 -3.92
N PRO A 351 1.62 -34.78 -4.50
CA PRO A 351 2.71 -34.07 -3.83
C PRO A 351 2.22 -33.63 -2.43
N ALA A 352 3.14 -33.35 -1.53
CA ALA A 352 2.79 -32.80 -0.22
C ALA A 352 1.95 -31.52 -0.44
N ARG A 353 0.72 -31.51 0.06
CA ARG A 353 -0.20 -30.37 -0.08
C ARG A 353 0.49 -29.12 0.44
N ARG A 354 0.36 -28.00 -0.28
CA ARG A 354 0.97 -26.74 0.15
C ARG A 354 0.39 -26.30 1.49
N ARG A 355 1.25 -25.62 2.28
CA ARG A 355 0.96 -25.20 3.65
C ARG A 355 1.17 -23.70 3.71
N HIS A 356 0.07 -22.96 3.79
CA HIS A 356 0.09 -21.51 3.94
C HIS A 356 0.67 -21.09 5.28
N CYS A 357 1.26 -19.89 5.33
CA CYS A 357 1.69 -19.30 6.59
C CYS A 357 0.47 -19.10 7.52
N TYR A 358 0.50 -19.73 8.69
CA TYR A 358 -0.58 -19.64 9.68
C TYR A 358 -0.81 -18.22 10.22
N ALA A 359 0.19 -17.35 10.18
CA ALA A 359 0.06 -15.97 10.62
C ALA A 359 -0.79 -15.12 9.65
N ASN A 360 -0.52 -15.24 8.35
CA ASN A 360 -1.29 -14.64 7.27
C ASN A 360 -1.14 -15.54 6.02
N PRO A 361 -2.20 -16.17 5.51
CA PRO A 361 -2.09 -17.07 4.35
C PRO A 361 -1.57 -16.43 3.07
N LEU A 362 -1.60 -15.09 2.99
CA LEU A 362 -1.05 -14.30 1.89
C LEU A 362 0.49 -14.29 1.84
N HIS A 363 1.21 -14.63 2.94
CA HIS A 363 2.68 -14.75 2.96
C HIS A 363 3.23 -15.99 2.21
N GLY A 364 2.46 -16.54 1.27
CA GLY A 364 2.82 -17.71 0.48
C GLY A 364 2.85 -19.04 1.27
N THR A 365 3.50 -20.02 0.64
CA THR A 365 3.43 -21.44 1.04
C THR A 365 4.78 -22.12 1.30
N ASP A 366 5.91 -21.41 1.12
CA ASP A 366 7.22 -21.88 1.59
C ASP A 366 7.30 -21.71 3.11
N THR A 367 6.94 -22.75 3.84
CA THR A 367 6.73 -22.71 5.28
C THR A 367 7.57 -23.73 6.04
N THR A 368 7.95 -23.35 7.26
CA THR A 368 8.63 -24.21 8.24
C THR A 368 7.76 -24.39 9.47
N GLU A 369 7.58 -25.65 9.86
CA GLU A 369 6.92 -26.06 11.10
C GLU A 369 7.58 -25.42 12.33
N THR A 370 6.88 -24.46 12.94
CA THR A 370 7.37 -23.61 14.02
C THR A 370 6.49 -23.74 15.26
N ASP A 371 7.10 -23.92 16.42
CA ASP A 371 6.41 -23.95 17.71
C ASP A 371 6.13 -22.51 18.18
N TRP A 372 4.89 -22.03 17.99
CA TRP A 372 4.50 -20.66 18.34
C TRP A 372 3.69 -20.63 19.65
N ARG A 373 4.08 -19.73 20.55
CA ARG A 373 3.33 -19.39 21.77
C ARG A 373 2.71 -18.00 21.61
N ARG A 374 1.38 -17.92 21.67
CA ARG A 374 0.64 -16.64 21.72
C ARG A 374 1.03 -15.85 22.96
N LEU A 375 1.08 -14.52 22.86
CA LEU A 375 1.31 -13.65 24.00
C LEU A 375 0.18 -13.85 25.03
N GLY A 376 0.53 -13.98 26.31
CA GLY A 376 -0.42 -14.31 27.38
C GLY A 376 -0.86 -15.78 27.46
N ALA A 377 -0.58 -16.62 26.46
CA ALA A 377 -0.94 -18.04 26.49
C ALA A 377 0.16 -18.92 27.11
N THR A 378 -0.25 -19.94 27.86
CA THR A 378 0.65 -20.99 28.37
C THR A 378 0.92 -22.11 27.36
N GLN A 379 -0.03 -22.32 26.43
CA GLN A 379 0.03 -23.35 25.41
C GLN A 379 0.86 -22.89 24.21
N THR A 380 1.55 -23.85 23.59
CA THR A 380 2.36 -23.65 22.38
C THR A 380 1.73 -24.47 21.27
N VAL A 381 1.43 -23.84 20.13
CA VAL A 381 0.80 -24.48 18.97
C VAL A 381 1.88 -24.63 17.90
N ARG A 382 1.97 -25.82 17.31
CA ARG A 382 2.90 -26.06 16.19
C ARG A 382 2.19 -25.73 14.88
N VAL A 383 2.79 -24.84 14.10
CA VAL A 383 2.17 -24.25 12.92
C VAL A 383 3.17 -24.02 11.78
N PRO A 384 2.75 -24.15 10.51
CA PRO A 384 3.57 -23.72 9.38
C PRO A 384 3.65 -22.19 9.34
N LEU A 385 4.87 -21.64 9.32
CA LEU A 385 5.11 -20.20 9.15
C LEU A 385 6.12 -19.96 8.02
N CYS A 386 5.94 -18.89 7.25
CA CYS A 386 6.92 -18.45 6.26
C CYS A 386 8.25 -18.09 6.93
N GLY A 387 9.33 -17.98 6.15
CA GLY A 387 10.67 -17.65 6.66
C GLY A 387 10.71 -16.37 7.52
N ALA A 388 9.94 -15.34 7.16
CA ALA A 388 9.82 -14.09 7.90
C ALA A 388 9.10 -14.26 9.24
N CYS A 389 7.89 -14.84 9.26
CA CYS A 389 7.15 -15.10 10.51
C CYS A 389 7.90 -16.07 11.44
N ALA A 390 8.54 -17.11 10.90
CA ALA A 390 9.37 -18.02 11.68
C ALA A 390 10.60 -17.29 12.28
N LYS A 391 11.20 -16.33 11.56
CA LYS A 391 12.25 -15.45 12.11
C LYS A 391 11.69 -14.58 13.23
N ALA A 392 10.55 -13.93 13.04
CA ALA A 392 9.91 -13.08 14.05
C ALA A 392 9.57 -13.83 15.35
N VAL A 393 9.05 -15.07 15.28
CA VAL A 393 8.85 -15.92 16.46
C VAL A 393 10.17 -16.18 17.19
N ARG A 394 11.25 -16.53 16.46
CA ARG A 394 12.57 -16.79 17.04
C ARG A 394 13.20 -15.54 17.68
N THR A 395 13.03 -14.37 17.09
CA THR A 395 13.56 -13.09 17.60
C THR A 395 12.64 -12.41 18.63
N ARG A 396 11.46 -12.99 18.92
CA ARG A 396 10.40 -12.42 19.78
C ARG A 396 9.90 -11.05 19.30
N THR A 397 9.91 -10.85 18.00
CA THR A 397 9.37 -9.65 17.33
C THR A 397 7.87 -9.84 17.07
N ARG A 398 7.11 -8.74 16.90
CA ARG A 398 5.71 -8.80 16.47
C ARG A 398 5.63 -9.47 15.09
N LEU A 399 4.68 -10.39 14.90
CA LEU A 399 4.36 -10.94 13.59
C LEU A 399 3.39 -10.01 12.87
N ASN A 400 3.58 -9.80 11.57
CA ASN A 400 2.48 -9.45 10.67
C ASN A 400 1.52 -10.66 10.65
N VAL A 401 0.25 -10.41 10.99
CA VAL A 401 -0.82 -11.42 11.09
C VAL A 401 -2.04 -10.88 10.37
N LEU A 402 -2.83 -11.76 9.74
CA LEU A 402 -4.08 -11.35 9.11
C LEU A 402 -5.06 -10.86 10.19
N HIS A 403 -5.45 -9.59 10.10
CA HIS A 403 -6.46 -8.99 10.97
C HIS A 403 -7.84 -9.01 10.31
N VAL A 404 -8.88 -9.08 11.13
CA VAL A 404 -10.29 -9.11 10.72
C VAL A 404 -11.12 -8.23 11.65
N ALA A 405 -12.24 -7.73 11.13
CA ALA A 405 -13.22 -7.03 11.95
C ALA A 405 -14.05 -8.04 12.77
N HIS A 406 -14.06 -7.89 14.09
CA HIS A 406 -14.87 -8.68 15.02
C HIS A 406 -15.33 -7.78 16.18
N GLU A 407 -16.63 -7.78 16.49
CA GLU A 407 -17.25 -6.87 17.49
C GLU A 407 -16.88 -5.37 17.31
N GLY A 408 -16.73 -4.91 16.07
CA GLY A 408 -16.33 -3.53 15.76
C GLY A 408 -14.86 -3.21 16.04
N ARG A 409 -14.02 -4.21 16.28
CA ARG A 409 -12.57 -4.07 16.53
C ARG A 409 -11.78 -4.85 15.47
N SER A 410 -10.59 -4.35 15.13
CA SER A 410 -9.62 -5.11 14.33
C SER A 410 -8.84 -6.05 15.25
N VAL A 411 -8.93 -7.36 15.02
CA VAL A 411 -8.26 -8.40 15.81
C VAL A 411 -7.59 -9.42 14.89
N PRO A 412 -6.50 -10.09 15.30
CA PRO A 412 -5.94 -11.18 14.51
C PRO A 412 -6.97 -12.30 14.31
N TYR A 413 -7.06 -12.87 13.11
CA TYR A 413 -8.13 -13.81 12.76
C TYR A 413 -8.21 -15.03 13.70
N HIS A 414 -7.08 -15.48 14.24
CA HIS A 414 -6.96 -16.62 15.14
C HIS A 414 -7.36 -16.31 16.60
N GLU A 415 -7.77 -15.08 16.89
CA GLU A 415 -8.35 -14.68 18.19
C GLU A 415 -9.88 -14.61 18.16
N VAL A 416 -10.50 -14.66 16.98
CA VAL A 416 -11.96 -14.83 16.82
C VAL A 416 -12.38 -16.21 17.36
N PRO A 417 -13.51 -16.33 18.08
CA PRO A 417 -14.00 -17.63 18.56
C PRO A 417 -14.10 -18.67 17.45
N VAL A 418 -13.62 -19.89 17.72
CA VAL A 418 -13.56 -20.97 16.71
C VAL A 418 -14.94 -21.52 16.34
N GLU A 419 -15.94 -21.26 17.18
CA GLU A 419 -17.36 -21.53 16.96
C GLU A 419 -17.99 -20.53 15.96
N GLU A 420 -17.39 -19.34 15.81
CA GLU A 420 -17.89 -18.24 14.99
C GLU A 420 -17.12 -18.09 13.66
N SER A 421 -15.85 -18.53 13.61
CA SER A 421 -15.01 -18.44 12.41
C SER A 421 -14.40 -19.79 12.04
N VAL A 422 -14.84 -20.33 10.88
CA VAL A 422 -14.23 -21.53 10.27
C VAL A 422 -12.75 -21.30 9.92
N TRP A 423 -12.37 -20.06 9.62
CA TRP A 423 -11.00 -19.65 9.34
C TRP A 423 -10.12 -19.74 10.58
N ALA A 424 -10.59 -19.21 11.72
CA ALA A 424 -9.92 -19.34 13.02
C ALA A 424 -9.82 -20.81 13.47
N ALA A 425 -10.91 -21.58 13.32
CA ALA A 425 -11.01 -22.98 13.73
C ALA A 425 -10.10 -23.94 12.96
N THR A 426 -9.68 -23.57 11.75
CA THR A 426 -8.84 -24.42 10.87
C THR A 426 -7.46 -23.82 10.59
N GLY A 427 -7.22 -22.56 10.94
CA GLY A 427 -6.03 -21.82 10.50
C GLY A 427 -5.94 -21.73 8.98
N PHE A 428 -7.07 -21.52 8.29
CA PHE A 428 -7.17 -21.67 6.83
C PHE A 428 -6.68 -23.05 6.33
N GLY A 429 -6.95 -24.10 7.08
CA GLY A 429 -6.48 -25.47 6.78
C GLY A 429 -5.07 -25.80 7.26
N ALA A 430 -4.30 -24.84 7.79
CA ALA A 430 -2.97 -25.08 8.36
C ALA A 430 -2.99 -25.92 9.65
N LEU A 431 -4.10 -25.88 10.42
CA LEU A 431 -4.29 -26.69 11.64
C LEU A 431 -5.09 -27.98 11.38
N ALA A 432 -5.88 -28.04 10.31
CA ALA A 432 -6.78 -29.16 10.04
C ALA A 432 -7.11 -29.32 8.55
N ASP A 433 -6.85 -30.49 7.98
CA ASP A 433 -7.12 -30.80 6.56
C ASP A 433 -8.63 -30.94 6.22
N ASP A 434 -9.55 -30.68 7.16
CA ASP A 434 -11.01 -30.84 6.98
C ASP A 434 -11.77 -29.57 6.57
N LEU A 435 -11.04 -28.50 6.24
CA LEU A 435 -11.59 -27.19 5.85
C LEU A 435 -12.67 -27.31 4.75
N VAL A 436 -12.36 -27.96 3.62
CA VAL A 436 -13.29 -28.12 2.48
C VAL A 436 -14.61 -28.74 2.94
N GLN A 437 -14.54 -29.80 3.74
CA GLN A 437 -15.74 -30.49 4.24
C GLN A 437 -16.50 -29.66 5.29
N ARG A 438 -15.87 -28.71 5.98
CA ARG A 438 -16.57 -27.74 6.84
C ARG A 438 -17.33 -26.71 6.00
N ILE A 439 -16.73 -26.16 4.95
CA ILE A 439 -17.41 -25.23 4.02
C ILE A 439 -18.61 -25.93 3.38
N GLN A 440 -18.44 -27.13 2.82
CA GLN A 440 -19.51 -27.90 2.18
C GLN A 440 -20.69 -28.25 3.13
N ARG A 441 -20.45 -28.35 4.44
CA ARG A 441 -21.49 -28.56 5.46
C ARG A 441 -22.18 -27.28 5.93
N GLY A 442 -21.80 -26.11 5.42
CA GLY A 442 -22.35 -24.81 5.86
C GLY A 442 -21.81 -24.36 7.23
N ALA A 443 -20.57 -24.75 7.59
CA ALA A 443 -19.88 -24.18 8.74
C ALA A 443 -19.35 -22.76 8.45
N HIS A 444 -19.14 -22.43 7.17
CA HIS A 444 -19.06 -21.04 6.75
C HIS A 444 -20.45 -20.41 6.88
N ARG A 445 -20.55 -19.42 7.76
CA ARG A 445 -21.72 -18.56 7.90
C ARG A 445 -21.21 -17.13 7.78
N SER A 446 -21.47 -16.51 6.64
CA SER A 446 -21.22 -15.08 6.43
C SER A 446 -21.90 -14.31 7.57
N GLY A 447 -21.15 -13.43 8.23
CA GLY A 447 -21.60 -12.71 9.43
C GLY A 447 -22.90 -11.95 9.17
N ARG A 448 -23.74 -11.86 10.21
CA ARG A 448 -25.03 -11.16 10.18
C ARG A 448 -25.06 -10.09 11.26
#